data_AF-A0A6I2A562-F1
#
_entry.id   AF-A0A6I2A562-F1
#
_cell.length_a   1.000
_cell.length_b   1.000
_cell.length_c   1.000
_cell.angle_alpha   90.00
_cell.angle_beta   90.00
_cell.angle_gamma   90.00
#
_symmetry.space_group_name_H-M   'P 1'
#
loop_
_entity.id
_entity.type
_entity.pdbx_description
1 polymer ?
#
loop_
_entity_poly.entity_id
_entity_poly.type
_entity_poly.pdbx_seq_one_letter_code
_entity_poly.pdbx_strand_id
1 'polypeptide(L)' 'MAIMVSKRKREGIYQGQYYIGIFVIGITAFTMGVILLIVSFITDLSLFYALYLIAVGVIALLIGLVARKIWKKNS' A
#
# COMPACT_ATOMS: atom_id res chain seq x y z
N MET A 1 -13.11 11.45 -30.96
CA MET A 1 -13.77 10.93 -29.74
C MET A 1 -13.20 9.58 -29.28
N ALA A 2 -13.06 8.57 -30.16
CA ALA A 2 -12.48 7.26 -29.82
C ALA A 2 -11.05 7.31 -29.23
N ILE A 3 -10.20 8.22 -29.71
CA ILE A 3 -8.81 8.36 -29.24
C ILE A 3 -8.77 8.83 -27.76
N MET A 4 -9.68 9.73 -27.38
CA MET A 4 -9.80 10.29 -26.02
C MET A 4 -10.29 9.23 -25.02
N VAL A 5 -11.24 8.39 -25.44
CA VAL A 5 -11.72 7.24 -24.64
C VAL A 5 -10.61 6.20 -24.45
N SER A 6 -9.79 5.94 -25.49
CA SER A 6 -8.65 5.02 -25.39
C SER A 6 -7.55 5.52 -24.44
N LYS A 7 -7.27 6.83 -24.42
CA LYS A 7 -6.32 7.45 -23.48
C LYS A 7 -6.81 7.31 -22.04
N ARG A 8 -8.08 7.66 -21.77
CA ARG A 8 -8.69 7.53 -20.43
C ARG A 8 -8.68 6.08 -19.92
N LYS A 9 -8.89 5.11 -20.81
CA LYS A 9 -8.86 3.67 -20.47
C LYS A 9 -7.45 3.20 -20.15
N ARG A 10 -6.42 3.69 -20.84
CA ARG A 10 -5.01 3.40 -20.53
C ARG A 10 -4.56 4.07 -19.23
N GLU A 11 -4.92 5.33 -19.00
CA GLU A 11 -4.63 6.05 -17.75
C GLU A 11 -5.20 5.34 -16.52
N GLY A 12 -6.42 4.79 -16.62
CA GLY A 12 -7.01 3.96 -15.56
C GLY A 12 -6.26 2.65 -15.29
N ILE A 13 -5.62 2.05 -16.29
CA ILE A 13 -4.79 0.84 -16.12
C ILE A 13 -3.48 1.17 -15.41
N TYR A 14 -2.82 2.28 -15.79
CA TYR A 14 -1.58 2.73 -15.14
C TYR A 14 -1.82 3.17 -13.69
N GLN A 15 -2.93 3.87 -13.40
CA GLN A 15 -3.32 4.16 -12.03
C GLN A 15 -3.62 2.89 -11.23
N GLY A 16 -4.35 1.92 -11.80
CA GLY A 16 -4.64 0.65 -11.16
C GLY A 16 -3.39 -0.13 -10.75
N GLN A 17 -2.38 -0.18 -11.63
CA GLN A 17 -1.08 -0.83 -11.32
C GLN A 17 -0.32 -0.10 -10.21
N TYR A 18 -0.36 1.24 -10.20
CA TYR A 18 0.30 2.03 -9.16
C TYR A 18 -0.32 1.77 -7.77
N TYR A 19 -1.65 1.68 -7.69
CA TYR A 19 -2.35 1.35 -6.44
C TYR A 19 -2.10 -0.08 -5.98
N ILE A 20 -2.00 -1.05 -6.90
CA ILE A 20 -1.59 -2.42 -6.58
C ILE A 20 -0.16 -2.42 -6.01
N GLY A 21 0.77 -1.67 -6.61
CA GLY A 21 2.14 -1.53 -6.12
C GLY A 21 2.21 -0.98 -4.69
N ILE A 22 1.50 0.13 -4.42
CA ILE A 22 1.42 0.72 -3.07
C ILE A 22 0.84 -0.28 -2.07
N PHE A 23 -0.19 -1.02 -2.47
CA PHE A 23 -0.82 -2.02 -1.61
C PHE A 23 0.13 -3.16 -1.26
N VAL A 24 0.88 -3.68 -2.24
CA VAL A 24 1.88 -4.73 -2.03
C VAL A 24 3.00 -4.23 -1.12
N ILE A 25 3.53 -3.03 -1.36
CA ILE A 25 4.56 -2.41 -0.51
C ILE A 25 4.04 -2.24 0.93
N GLY A 26 2.78 -1.85 1.09
CA GLY A 26 2.13 -1.72 2.40
C GLY A 26 2.05 -3.05 3.15
N ILE A 27 1.67 -4.14 2.47
CA ILE A 27 1.68 -5.49 3.06
C ILE A 27 3.10 -5.86 3.50
N THR A 28 4.10 -5.71 2.62
CA THR A 28 5.48 -6.09 2.93
C THR A 28 6.03 -5.29 4.10
N ALA A 29 5.85 -3.97 4.12
CA ALA A 29 6.27 -3.10 5.22
C ALA A 29 5.59 -3.48 6.54
N PHE A 30 4.29 -3.79 6.49
CA PHE A 30 3.54 -4.23 7.66
C PHE A 30 4.05 -5.56 8.21
N THR A 31 4.22 -6.57 7.36
CA THR A 31 4.76 -7.88 7.76
C THR A 31 6.16 -7.74 8.34
N MET A 32 7.01 -6.91 7.74
CA MET A 32 8.37 -6.66 8.21
C MET A 32 8.38 -5.92 9.56
N GLY A 33 7.45 -4.99 9.77
CA GLY A 33 7.25 -4.34 11.07
C GLY A 33 6.81 -5.31 12.17
N VAL A 34 5.92 -6.27 11.86
CA VAL A 34 5.52 -7.32 12.80
C VAL A 34 6.68 -8.26 13.15
N ILE A 35 7.49 -8.65 12.16
CA ILE A 35 8.70 -9.46 12.41
C ILE A 35 9.66 -8.69 13.32
N LEU A 36 9.92 -7.41 13.03
CA LEU A 36 10.76 -6.56 13.86
C LEU A 36 10.20 -6.38 15.27
N LEU A 37 8.89 -6.37 15.44
CA LEU A 37 8.26 -6.34 16.76
C LEU A 37 8.67 -7.58 17.57
N ILE A 38 8.54 -8.77 16.98
CA ILE A 38 8.94 -10.03 17.61
C ILE A 38 10.44 -10.04 17.92
N VAL A 39 11.27 -9.62 16.96
CA VAL A 39 12.73 -9.54 17.13
C VAL A 39 13.10 -8.56 18.24
N SER A 40 12.42 -7.41 18.31
CA SER A 40 12.64 -6.39 19.34
C SER A 40 12.39 -6.92 20.74
N PHE A 41 11.39 -7.79 20.93
CA PHE A 41 11.16 -8.48 22.20
C PHE A 41 12.27 -9.46 22.60
N ILE A 42 13.05 -9.98 21.65
CA ILE A 42 14.08 -11.00 21.89
C ILE A 42 15.49 -10.39 21.99
N THR A 43 15.71 -9.25 21.33
CA THR A 43 17.05 -8.67 21.12
C THR A 43 17.26 -7.32 21.80
N ASP A 44 16.33 -6.86 22.64
CA ASP A 44 16.29 -5.51 23.23
C ASP A 44 16.41 -4.37 22.18
N LEU A 45 16.14 -4.68 20.91
CA LEU A 45 16.11 -3.69 19.84
C LEU A 45 15.00 -2.69 20.14
N SER A 46 15.21 -1.41 19.82
CA SER A 46 14.19 -0.40 20.08
C SER A 46 12.88 -0.72 19.36
N LEU A 47 11.78 -0.80 20.13
CA LEU A 47 10.42 -0.97 19.63
C LEU A 47 10.01 0.13 18.62
N PHE A 48 10.71 1.27 18.64
CA PHE A 48 10.46 2.38 17.72
C PHE A 48 10.55 1.95 16.25
N TYR A 49 11.53 1.12 15.88
CA TYR A 49 11.71 0.67 14.50
C TYR A 49 10.56 -0.23 14.02
N ALA A 50 10.09 -1.13 14.88
CA ALA A 50 8.97 -2.01 14.59
C ALA A 50 7.67 -1.21 14.43
N LEU A 51 7.37 -0.34 15.40
CA LEU A 51 6.17 0.50 15.39
C LEU A 51 6.13 1.45 14.20
N TYR A 52 7.29 2.01 13.81
CA TYR A 52 7.39 2.88 12.65
C TYR A 52 7.03 2.13 11.35
N LEU A 53 7.59 0.93 11.14
CA LEU A 53 7.28 0.11 9.96
C LEU A 53 5.82 -0.36 9.93
N ILE A 54 5.26 -0.72 11.08
CA ILE A 54 3.84 -1.04 11.20
C ILE A 54 2.98 0.16 10.80
N ALA A 55 3.28 1.36 11.31
CA ALA A 55 2.52 2.57 10.99
C ALA A 55 2.57 2.90 9.48
N VAL A 56 3.76 2.84 8.87
CA VAL A 56 3.93 3.06 7.43
C VAL A 56 3.16 2.02 6.61
N GLY A 57 3.23 0.74 6.99
CA GLY A 57 2.49 -0.34 6.34
C GLY A 57 0.98 -0.15 6.41
N VAL A 58 0.44 0.23 7.57
CA VAL A 58 -0.99 0.52 7.76
C VAL A 58 -1.44 1.70 6.90
N ILE A 59 -0.67 2.79 6.86
CA ILE A 59 -1.00 3.96 6.03
C ILE A 59 -1.04 3.57 4.54
N ALA A 60 -0.05 2.82 4.06
CA ALA A 60 0.00 2.36 2.67
C ALA A 60 -1.19 1.44 2.33
N LEU A 61 -1.57 0.53 3.24
CA LEU A 61 -2.75 -0.32 3.09
C LEU A 61 -4.05 0.50 3.02
N LEU A 62 -4.22 1.50 3.89
CA LEU A 62 -5.38 2.39 3.89
C LEU A 62 -5.49 3.17 2.58
N ILE A 63 -4.37 3.73 2.08
CA ILE A 63 -4.34 4.44 0.80
C ILE A 63 -4.71 3.50 -0.35
N GLY A 64 -4.15 2.28 -0.38
CA GLY A 64 -4.49 1.27 -1.38
C GLY A 64 -5.98 0.87 -1.34
N LEU A 65 -6.55 0.73 -0.14
CA LEU A 65 -7.98 0.43 0.06
C LEU A 65 -8.89 1.58 -0.38
N VAL A 66 -8.57 2.82 -0.02
CA VAL A 66 -9.34 4.01 -0.42
C VAL A 66 -9.30 4.17 -1.93
N ALA A 67 -8.13 4.02 -2.55
CA ALA A 67 -7.99 4.08 -3.99
C ALA A 67 -8.80 2.99 -4.71
N ARG A 68 -8.78 1.75 -4.19
CA ARG A 68 -9.62 0.65 -4.71
C ARG A 68 -11.12 0.96 -4.60
N LYS A 69 -11.54 1.59 -3.49
CA LYS A 69 -12.93 2.01 -3.28
C LYS A 69 -13.37 3.10 -4.26
N ILE A 70 -12.50 4.08 -4.51
CA ILE A 70 -12.72 5.14 -5.50
C ILE A 70 -12.82 4.53 -6.91
N TRP A 71 -11.89 3.65 -7.28
CA TRP A 71 -11.90 3.01 -8.58
C TRP A 71 -13.16 2.17 -8.81
N LYS A 72 -13.58 1.37 -7.81
CA LYS A 72 -14.83 0.59 -7.88
C LYS A 72 -16.08 1.46 -7.99
N LYS A 73 -16.08 2.65 -7.37
CA LYS A 73 -17.22 3.59 -7.44
C LYS A 73 -17.31 4.31 -8.80
N ASN A 74 -16.21 4.39 -9.52
CA ASN A 74 -16.06 5.21 -10.74
C ASN A 74 -15.84 4.38 -12.02
N SER A 75 -15.97 3.05 -11.92
CA SER A 75 -15.89 2.07 -13.01
C SER A 75 -17.25 1.43 -13.27
#